data_AF-A0A0C2C110-F1
#
_entry.id   AF-A0A0C2C110-F1
#
_cell.length_a   1.000
_cell.length_b   1.000
_cell.length_c   1.000
_cell.angle_alpha   90.00
_cell.angle_beta   90.00
_cell.angle_gamma   90.00
#
_symmetry.space_group_name_H-M   'P 1'
#
loop_
_entity.id
_entity.type
_entity.pdbx_description
1 polymer ?
#
loop_
_entity_poly.entity_id
_entity_poly.type
_entity_poly.pdbx_seq_one_letter_code
_entity_poly.pdbx_strand_id
1 'polypeptide(L)' 'MSFKFELESDMSPFTSAFLDNPSLFDPRTSAGMISHKNHSYSLFAIVTHIGDSSGAGHYISYVRRNQNKWYRCDDHQ' A
#
# COMPACT_ATOMS: atom_id res chain seq x y z
N MET A 1 -9.92 -17.23 -4.67
CA MET A 1 -8.67 -16.95 -3.92
C MET A 1 -8.79 -15.55 -3.34
N SER A 2 -8.45 -15.34 -2.07
CA SER A 2 -8.49 -14.00 -1.45
C SER A 2 -7.09 -13.64 -0.96
N PHE A 3 -6.64 -12.43 -1.29
CA PHE A 3 -5.36 -11.89 -0.82
C PHE A 3 -5.61 -10.83 0.23
N LYS A 4 -4.82 -10.87 1.31
CA LYS A 4 -4.86 -9.84 2.35
C LYS A 4 -3.78 -8.80 2.07
N PHE A 5 -4.10 -7.55 2.33
CA PHE A 5 -3.17 -6.43 2.27
C PHE A 5 -3.41 -5.52 3.48
N GLU A 6 -2.39 -4.75 3.83
CA GLU A 6 -2.43 -3.82 4.94
C GLU A 6 -2.93 -2.45 4.47
N LEU A 7 -3.60 -1.71 5.36
CA LEU A 7 -4.03 -0.34 5.09
C LEU A 7 -2.87 0.65 5.13
N GLU A 8 -1.86 0.35 5.94
CA GLU A 8 -0.65 1.13 6.14
C GLU A 8 0.51 0.15 6.08
N SER A 9 1.55 0.46 5.31
CA SER A 9 2.66 -0.45 5.07
C SER A 9 3.98 0.30 5.08
N ASP A 10 4.97 -0.21 5.83
CA ASP A 10 6.34 0.27 5.77
C ASP A 10 7.13 -0.54 4.74
N MET A 11 7.52 0.12 3.66
CA MET A 11 8.30 -0.51 2.59
C MET A 11 9.81 -0.47 2.85
N SER A 12 10.27 0.18 3.92
CA SER A 12 11.70 0.33 4.23
C SER A 12 12.47 -0.99 4.16
N PRO A 13 12.00 -2.13 4.74
CA PRO A 13 12.72 -3.40 4.70
C PRO A 13 12.99 -3.96 3.31
N PHE A 14 12.24 -3.51 2.30
CA PHE A 14 12.36 -3.97 0.91
C PHE A 14 13.19 -3.03 0.03
N THR A 15 13.76 -1.96 0.60
CA THR A 15 14.63 -1.03 -0.13
C THR A 15 16.09 -1.46 -0.06
N SER A 16 16.87 -1.22 -1.13
CA SER A 16 18.32 -1.47 -1.12
C SER A 16 19.04 -0.70 -0.01
N ALA A 17 18.59 0.53 0.27
CA ALA A 17 19.15 1.34 1.34
C ALA A 17 19.05 0.66 2.72
N PHE A 18 17.96 -0.07 2.98
CA PHE A 18 17.81 -0.84 4.23
C PHE A 18 18.75 -2.04 4.26
N LEU A 19 18.93 -2.73 3.14
CA LEU A 19 19.86 -3.87 3.04
C LEU A 19 21.31 -3.43 3.23
N ASP A 20 21.70 -2.30 2.64
CA ASP A 20 23.05 -1.76 2.74
C ASP A 20 23.37 -1.24 4.14
N ASN A 21 22.40 -0.58 4.79
CA ASN A 21 22.59 -0.05 6.13
C ASN A 21 21.28 0.00 6.95
N PRO A 22 20.94 -1.10 7.65
CA PRO A 22 19.72 -1.19 8.45
C PRO A 22 19.67 -0.16 9.60
N SER A 23 20.83 0.30 10.09
CA SER A 23 20.89 1.25 11.20
C SER A 23 20.29 2.61 10.85
N LEU A 24 20.24 2.98 9.56
CA LEU A 24 19.57 4.20 9.10
C LEU A 24 18.05 4.17 9.28
N PHE A 25 17.49 3.02 9.62
CA PHE A 25 16.06 2.79 9.81
C PHE A 25 15.72 2.35 11.24
N ASP A 26 16.71 2.21 12.12
CA ASP A 26 16.48 2.00 13.55
C ASP A 26 16.42 3.34 14.29
N PRO A 27 15.24 3.79 14.74
CA PRO A 27 15.06 5.06 15.44
C PRO A 27 15.80 5.11 16.79
N ARG A 28 16.32 3.99 17.30
CA ARG A 28 17.15 3.94 18.51
C ARG A 28 18.60 4.36 18.25
N THR A 29 19.02 4.46 16.99
CA THR A 29 20.39 4.84 16.62
C THR A 29 20.46 6.32 16.22
N SER A 30 21.61 6.96 16.43
CA SER A 30 21.85 8.35 15.99
C SER A 30 21.66 8.50 14.48
N ALA A 31 22.01 7.48 13.71
CA ALA A 31 21.88 7.47 12.25
C ALA A 31 20.41 7.40 11.81
N GLY A 32 19.59 6.58 12.47
CA GLY A 32 18.14 6.53 12.25
C GLY A 32 17.41 7.79 12.71
N MET A 33 17.87 8.45 13.79
CA MET A 33 17.31 9.74 14.23
C MET A 33 17.56 10.88 13.23
N ILE A 34 18.65 10.81 12.45
CA ILE A 34 18.99 11.81 11.42
C ILE A 34 18.37 11.44 10.05
N SER A 35 17.99 10.18 9.86
CA SER A 35 17.45 9.68 8.60
C SER A 35 16.05 10.27 8.33
N HIS A 36 15.93 11.07 7.26
CA HIS A 36 14.65 11.64 6.80
C HIS A 36 13.88 10.72 5.86
N LYS A 37 14.28 9.45 5.71
CA LYS A 37 13.66 8.54 4.75
C LYS A 37 12.40 7.91 5.33
N ASN A 38 11.24 8.40 4.90
CA ASN A 38 9.94 7.80 5.22
C ASN A 38 9.46 6.96 4.02
N HIS A 39 9.31 5.65 4.21
CA HIS A 39 8.74 4.74 3.22
C HIS A 39 7.41 4.13 3.69
N SER A 40 6.67 4.86 4.53
CA SER A 40 5.32 4.49 4.92
C SER A 40 4.32 4.85 3.81
N TYR A 41 3.51 3.88 3.41
CA TYR A 41 2.47 4.02 2.40
C TYR A 41 1.11 3.71 2.99
N SER A 42 0.13 4.55 2.66
CA SER A 42 -1.26 4.39 3.01
C SER A 42 -2.05 3.93 1.79
N LEU A 43 -2.73 2.78 1.88
CA LEU A 43 -3.58 2.28 0.80
C LEU A 43 -4.73 3.25 0.54
N PHE A 44 -4.84 3.77 -0.68
CA PHE A 44 -5.89 4.74 -1.02
C PHE A 44 -6.88 4.24 -2.06
N ALA A 45 -6.55 3.21 -2.84
CA ALA A 45 -7.46 2.65 -3.83
C ALA A 45 -7.18 1.17 -4.09
N ILE A 46 -8.23 0.45 -4.51
CA ILE A 46 -8.20 -0.95 -4.93
C ILE A 46 -8.97 -1.05 -6.24
N VAL A 47 -8.42 -1.72 -7.25
CA VAL A 47 -9.15 -2.13 -8.45
C VAL A 47 -9.29 -3.63 -8.40
N THR A 48 -10.50 -4.14 -8.63
CA THR A 48 -10.76 -5.58 -8.62
C THR A 48 -11.50 -5.99 -9.88
N HIS A 49 -11.07 -7.12 -10.45
CA HIS A 49 -11.73 -7.79 -11.54
C HIS A 49 -12.71 -8.82 -10.99
N ILE A 50 -13.94 -8.79 -11.48
CA ILE A 50 -15.00 -9.73 -11.16
C ILE A 50 -15.34 -10.50 -12.44
N GLY A 51 -14.92 -11.76 -12.51
CA GLY A 51 -15.14 -12.61 -13.66
C GLY A 51 -14.17 -13.77 -13.68
N ASP A 52 -14.56 -14.87 -14.33
CA ASP A 52 -13.80 -16.12 -14.31
C ASP A 52 -12.70 -16.18 -15.38
N SER A 53 -12.74 -15.28 -16.36
CA SER A 53 -11.80 -15.24 -17.48
C SER A 53 -11.06 -13.92 -17.54
N SER A 54 -9.83 -13.91 -18.06
CA SER A 54 -9.08 -12.67 -18.27
C SER A 54 -9.61 -11.81 -19.43
N GLY A 55 -10.38 -12.40 -20.34
CA GLY A 55 -10.94 -11.73 -21.51
C GLY A 55 -12.37 -11.21 -21.33
N ALA A 56 -13.05 -11.58 -20.24
CA ALA A 56 -14.41 -11.15 -19.95
C ALA A 56 -14.67 -11.12 -18.44
N GLY A 57 -15.24 -10.01 -17.98
CA GLY A 57 -15.57 -9.75 -16.59
C GLY A 57 -15.90 -8.27 -16.38
N HIS A 58 -15.88 -7.83 -15.13
CA HIS A 58 -16.28 -6.49 -14.70
C HIS A 58 -15.24 -5.90 -13.75
N TYR A 59 -14.81 -4.66 -13.99
CA TYR A 59 -13.88 -3.98 -13.09
C TYR A 59 -14.62 -3.00 -12.19
N ILE A 60 -14.43 -3.15 -10.88
CA ILE A 60 -14.89 -2.14 -9.91
C ILE A 60 -13.69 -1.61 -9.15
N SER A 61 -13.83 -0.41 -8.60
CA SER A 61 -12.82 0.17 -7.72
C SER A 61 -13.37 0.58 -6.37
N TYR A 62 -12.50 0.55 -5.37
CA TYR A 62 -12.75 1.09 -4.04
C TYR A 62 -11.74 2.21 -3.80
N VAL A 63 -12.20 3.41 -3.46
CA VAL A 63 -11.34 4.57 -3.21
C VAL A 63 -11.52 5.05 -1.78
N ARG A 64 -10.44 5.16 -1.01
CA ARG A 64 -10.40 5.75 0.33
C ARG A 64 -10.20 7.25 0.20
N ARG A 65 -11.12 8.02 0.77
CA ARG A 65 -11.01 9.48 0.92
C ARG A 65 -11.17 9.85 2.39
N ASN A 66 -11.09 11.14 2.69
CA ASN A 66 -11.26 11.81 4.00
C ASN A 66 -11.89 10.94 5.10
N GLN A 67 -11.27 10.92 6.28
CA GLN A 67 -11.76 10.19 7.47
C GLN A 67 -11.91 8.67 7.26
N ASN A 68 -11.02 8.06 6.47
CA ASN A 68 -11.02 6.62 6.16
C ASN A 68 -12.32 6.11 5.51
N LYS A 69 -13.07 6.99 4.84
CA LYS A 69 -14.31 6.61 4.17
C LYS A 69 -13.98 5.98 2.80
N TRP A 70 -14.55 4.81 2.56
CA TRP A 70 -14.42 4.09 1.30
C TRP A 70 -15.62 4.33 0.39
N TYR A 71 -15.34 4.52 -0.89
CA TYR A 71 -16.32 4.69 -1.94
C TYR A 71 -16.16 3.57 -2.95
N ARG A 72 -17.26 2.90 -3.30
CA ARG A 72 -17.29 1.90 -4.36
C ARG A 72 -17.67 2.60 -5.66
N CYS A 73 -16.86 2.43 -6.69
CA CYS A 73 -17.11 2.94 -8.03
C CYS A 73 -17.36 1.74 -8.94
N ASP A 74 -18.57 1.67 -9.45
CA ASP A 74 -19.09 0.64 -10.34
C ASP A 74 -19.92 1.38 -11.39
N ASP A 75 -19.47 1.38 -12.64
CA ASP A 75 -20.09 2.10 -13.76
C ASP A 75 -21.46 1.53 -14.17
N HIS A 76 -21.80 0.33 -13.70
CA HIS A 76 -23.13 -0.25 -13.86
C HIS A 76 -24.15 0.18 -12.77
N GLN A 77 -23.76 1.03 -11.80
CA GLN A 77 -24.63 1.48 -10.70
C GLN A 77 -24.58 2.99 -10.44
#